data_AF-A0A7K4HE20-F1
#
_entry.id   AF-A0A7K4HE20-F1
#
_cell.length_a   1.000
_cell.length_b   1.000
_cell.length_c   1.000
_cell.angle_alpha   90.00
_cell.angle_beta   90.00
_cell.angle_gamma   90.00
#
_symmetry.space_group_name_H-M   'P 1'
#
loop_
_entity.id
_entity.type
_entity.pdbx_description
1 polymer ?
#
loop_
_entity_poly.entity_id
_entity_poly.type
_entity_poly.pdbx_seq_one_letter_code
_entity_poly.pdbx_strand_id
1 'polypeptide(L)'
;MFFGSHGRSNNNFYSDLDTFIYYDESHKSDTILRVKEKILEILSSDDEGCFIDFEIDDKWIVYTERSFIKLEIGIKSISEARKDTIYIIESRIPNPEQAIAYDKNGRVKKIYSENWVKLDNFETMKERFISESYKFIENYEKFLSSFGESDSYRTYHNYNIAFHTLVRLQTMVDGNYFNLYQPREFLMSVFYNHDYHLVMRYVQASTGMSRSDIVNRKDKLKHLFLEVIEQGIKNFNIENSLKELSQKFFEKFNLKFPQFSNLRDISLISNRFSDTIRIKEGLIYRAASLSQNNIELVKEFLNDNNIKFIIDLRGKNELKRLNEYNHYYDHDIKEEYVKNVPIEANATFPPPKNPSEHFYIRFLADFKREIRIIFEKHISDAAVNKLIIHCEAGKDRTGIIVAMLLDLLGVSRKLIIEDYLLSFKDTKSYYIESTFKILDEEYGGVNSYLLNHCNVSKEVIDKIIETLVEKDY
;
A
#
# COMPACT_ATOMS: atom_id res chain seq x y z
N MET A 1 -2.49 -37.94 -15.44
CA MET A 1 -1.40 -37.02 -15.76
C MET A 1 -1.19 -36.12 -14.57
N PHE A 2 0.02 -36.07 -14.04
CA PHE A 2 0.34 -35.21 -12.91
C PHE A 2 0.55 -33.75 -13.36
N PHE A 3 0.22 -32.81 -12.50
CA PHE A 3 0.64 -31.41 -12.62
C PHE A 3 1.24 -30.94 -11.29
N GLY A 4 1.44 -29.64 -11.11
CA GLY A 4 2.05 -29.15 -9.87
C GLY A 4 3.48 -29.66 -9.65
N SER A 5 3.85 -29.93 -8.40
CA SER A 5 5.23 -30.33 -8.06
C SER A 5 5.58 -31.73 -8.55
N HIS A 6 4.63 -32.65 -8.53
CA HIS A 6 4.78 -34.00 -9.07
C HIS A 6 4.97 -33.98 -10.59
N GLY A 7 4.19 -33.16 -11.31
CA GLY A 7 4.38 -32.96 -12.75
C GLY A 7 5.75 -32.36 -13.09
N ARG A 8 6.30 -31.50 -12.24
CA ARG A 8 7.65 -30.91 -12.38
C ARG A 8 8.79 -31.82 -11.89
N SER A 9 8.48 -32.96 -11.27
CA SER A 9 9.46 -33.82 -10.59
C SER A 9 10.26 -33.09 -9.48
N ASN A 10 9.61 -32.18 -8.75
CA ASN A 10 10.19 -31.45 -7.61
C ASN A 10 9.31 -31.50 -6.35
N ASN A 11 8.61 -32.62 -6.17
CA ASN A 11 7.81 -32.90 -4.98
C ASN A 11 8.70 -33.17 -3.76
N ASN A 12 8.17 -32.84 -2.58
CA ASN A 12 8.81 -33.03 -1.27
C ASN A 12 7.75 -33.43 -0.24
N PHE A 13 8.14 -33.54 1.03
CA PHE A 13 7.24 -33.90 2.14
C PHE A 13 5.97 -33.04 2.25
N TYR A 14 6.03 -31.77 1.82
CA TYR A 14 4.91 -30.82 1.90
C TYR A 14 4.07 -30.76 0.62
N SER A 15 4.37 -31.59 -0.38
CA SER A 15 3.69 -31.55 -1.68
C SER A 15 2.36 -32.30 -1.65
N ASP A 16 1.33 -31.68 -2.22
CA ASP A 16 0.09 -32.35 -2.62
C ASP A 16 0.25 -33.11 -3.94
N LEU A 17 -0.68 -34.02 -4.22
CA LEU A 17 -0.73 -34.81 -5.44
C LEU A 17 -1.84 -34.29 -6.37
N ASP A 18 -1.42 -33.54 -7.38
CA ASP A 18 -2.27 -32.96 -8.40
C ASP A 18 -2.33 -33.85 -9.65
N THR A 19 -3.51 -34.30 -10.06
CA THR A 19 -3.64 -35.18 -11.25
C THR A 19 -4.96 -35.04 -12.01
N PHE A 20 -4.88 -35.28 -13.32
CA PHE A 20 -6.04 -35.52 -14.17
C PHE A 20 -6.14 -36.98 -14.59
N ILE A 21 -7.33 -37.57 -14.45
CA ILE A 21 -7.68 -38.89 -14.94
C ILE A 21 -8.67 -38.71 -16.10
N TYR A 22 -8.21 -39.05 -17.30
CA TYR A 22 -9.03 -38.96 -18.51
C TYR A 22 -9.65 -40.31 -18.87
N TYR A 23 -10.94 -40.32 -19.15
CA TYR A 23 -11.64 -41.48 -19.70
C TYR A 23 -12.14 -41.23 -21.13
N ASP A 24 -12.36 -42.31 -21.87
CA ASP A 24 -12.91 -42.23 -23.23
C ASP A 24 -14.45 -42.10 -23.16
N GLU A 25 -15.03 -41.21 -23.96
CA GLU A 25 -16.47 -40.92 -24.00
C GLU A 25 -17.34 -42.11 -24.36
N SER A 26 -16.75 -43.16 -24.95
CA SER A 26 -17.41 -44.45 -25.15
C SER A 26 -17.78 -45.17 -23.84
N HIS A 27 -17.27 -44.72 -22.69
CA HIS A 27 -17.54 -45.30 -21.38
C HIS A 27 -18.78 -44.65 -20.74
N LYS A 28 -19.56 -45.46 -20.00
CA LYS A 28 -20.89 -45.11 -19.46
C LYS A 28 -20.87 -43.91 -18.49
N SER A 29 -22.06 -43.37 -18.22
CA SER A 29 -22.34 -42.26 -17.28
C SER A 29 -21.78 -42.44 -15.87
N ASP A 30 -21.52 -43.68 -15.44
CA ASP A 30 -21.08 -44.02 -14.08
C ASP A 30 -19.55 -44.12 -13.91
N THR A 31 -18.79 -43.71 -14.95
CA THR A 31 -17.32 -43.86 -14.95
C THR A 31 -16.66 -43.06 -13.82
N ILE A 32 -17.15 -41.85 -13.53
CA ILE A 32 -16.59 -41.00 -12.47
C ILE A 32 -16.73 -41.68 -11.11
N LEU A 33 -17.94 -42.16 -10.77
CA LEU A 33 -18.20 -42.81 -9.48
C LEU A 33 -17.31 -44.04 -9.29
N ARG A 34 -17.21 -44.89 -10.31
CA ARG A 34 -16.36 -46.09 -10.28
C ARG A 34 -14.88 -45.77 -10.07
N VAL A 35 -14.38 -44.69 -10.68
CA VAL A 35 -12.99 -44.24 -10.48
C VAL A 35 -12.79 -43.79 -9.03
N LYS A 36 -13.73 -43.01 -8.48
CA LYS A 36 -13.67 -42.58 -7.08
C LYS A 36 -13.69 -43.75 -6.11
N GLU A 37 -14.66 -44.66 -6.26
CA GLU A 37 -14.77 -45.88 -5.45
C GLU A 37 -13.48 -46.69 -5.50
N LYS A 38 -12.88 -46.85 -6.69
CA LYS A 38 -11.63 -47.60 -6.83
C LYS A 38 -10.45 -46.92 -6.14
N ILE A 39 -10.37 -45.60 -6.19
CA ILE A 39 -9.32 -44.84 -5.48
C ILE A 39 -9.49 -44.98 -3.96
N LEU A 40 -10.72 -44.87 -3.43
CA LEU A 40 -10.99 -45.07 -2.00
C LEU A 40 -10.65 -46.50 -1.56
N GLU A 41 -10.92 -47.49 -2.41
CA GLU A 41 -10.54 -48.89 -2.16
C GLU A 41 -9.01 -49.04 -2.09
N ILE A 42 -8.27 -48.43 -3.01
CA ILE A 42 -6.79 -48.45 -3.02
C ILE A 42 -6.24 -47.79 -1.75
N LEU A 43 -6.73 -46.60 -1.39
CA LEU A 43 -6.31 -45.91 -0.18
C LEU A 43 -6.59 -46.76 1.08
N SER A 44 -7.75 -47.42 1.13
CA SER A 44 -8.07 -48.32 2.23
C SER A 44 -7.16 -49.56 2.26
N SER A 45 -6.81 -50.13 1.09
CA SER A 45 -5.97 -51.32 1.02
C SER A 45 -4.50 -51.07 1.35
N ASP A 46 -4.02 -49.85 1.15
CA ASP A 46 -2.65 -49.43 1.45
C ASP A 46 -2.48 -48.94 2.92
N ASP A 47 -3.47 -49.20 3.78
CA ASP A 47 -3.55 -48.66 5.17
C ASP A 47 -3.46 -47.13 5.23
N GLU A 48 -3.85 -46.44 4.15
CA GLU A 48 -3.72 -44.99 4.01
C GLU A 48 -5.02 -44.28 4.39
N GLY A 49 -6.16 -44.87 4.01
CA GLY A 49 -7.51 -44.40 4.35
C GLY A 49 -7.91 -43.08 3.70
N CYS A 50 -9.17 -42.69 3.90
CA CYS A 50 -9.71 -41.40 3.47
C CYS A 50 -10.29 -40.70 4.70
N PHE A 51 -9.70 -39.56 5.08
CA PHE A 51 -10.17 -38.76 6.19
C PHE A 51 -11.40 -37.92 5.81
N ILE A 52 -11.29 -37.17 4.71
CA ILE A 52 -12.37 -36.36 4.17
C ILE A 52 -12.18 -36.18 2.66
N ASP A 53 -13.29 -36.22 1.92
CA ASP A 53 -13.33 -35.89 0.51
C ASP A 53 -14.49 -34.93 0.16
N PHE A 54 -14.29 -34.10 -0.85
CA PHE A 54 -15.28 -33.13 -1.35
C PHE A 54 -14.93 -32.65 -2.76
N GLU A 55 -15.81 -31.86 -3.40
CA GLU A 55 -15.57 -31.30 -4.73
C GLU A 55 -15.39 -29.78 -4.71
N ILE A 56 -14.41 -29.26 -5.47
CA ILE A 56 -14.17 -27.83 -5.73
C ILE A 56 -13.80 -27.67 -7.21
N ASP A 57 -14.44 -26.74 -7.92
CA ASP A 57 -14.12 -26.34 -9.30
C ASP A 57 -13.86 -27.53 -10.26
N ASP A 58 -14.80 -28.49 -10.29
CA ASP A 58 -14.75 -29.74 -11.09
C ASP A 58 -13.59 -30.69 -10.74
N LYS A 59 -13.02 -30.56 -9.54
CA LYS A 59 -11.98 -31.45 -9.02
C LYS A 59 -12.46 -32.11 -7.74
N TRP A 60 -12.12 -33.39 -7.59
CA TRP A 60 -12.35 -34.16 -6.38
C TRP A 60 -11.12 -34.06 -5.48
N ILE A 61 -11.31 -33.53 -4.28
CA ILE A 61 -10.27 -33.36 -3.28
C ILE A 61 -10.42 -34.48 -2.25
N VAL A 62 -9.33 -35.17 -1.95
CA VAL A 62 -9.27 -36.23 -0.93
C VAL A 62 -8.10 -35.93 0.00
N TYR A 63 -8.36 -35.91 1.30
CA TYR A 63 -7.30 -35.95 2.31
C TYR A 63 -7.17 -37.37 2.82
N THR A 64 -5.97 -37.94 2.75
CA THR A 64 -5.71 -39.28 3.28
C THR A 64 -5.70 -39.27 4.80
N GLU A 65 -5.99 -40.41 5.42
CA GLU A 65 -6.14 -40.50 6.88
C GLU A 65 -4.79 -40.63 7.59
N ARG A 66 -3.90 -41.48 7.07
CA ARG A 66 -2.64 -41.81 7.73
C ARG A 66 -1.54 -40.78 7.48
N SER A 67 -1.23 -40.50 6.21
CA SER A 67 -0.15 -39.57 5.84
C SER A 67 -0.62 -38.12 5.70
N PHE A 68 -1.94 -37.88 5.73
CA PHE A 68 -2.56 -36.56 5.61
C PHE A 68 -2.14 -35.82 4.33
N ILE A 69 -2.02 -36.56 3.23
CA ILE A 69 -1.71 -36.02 1.91
C ILE A 69 -3.01 -35.54 1.25
N LYS A 70 -2.97 -34.34 0.67
CA LYS A 70 -4.04 -33.83 -0.20
C LYS A 70 -3.86 -34.39 -1.62
N LEU A 71 -4.88 -35.06 -2.13
CA LEU A 71 -5.02 -35.48 -3.52
C LEU A 71 -6.03 -34.57 -4.20
N GLU A 72 -5.65 -33.95 -5.32
CA GLU A 72 -6.51 -33.12 -6.14
C GLU A 72 -6.68 -33.78 -7.51
N ILE A 73 -7.86 -34.36 -7.76
CA ILE A 73 -8.11 -35.29 -8.85
C ILE A 73 -9.21 -34.74 -9.76
N GLY A 74 -8.84 -34.30 -10.97
CA GLY A 74 -9.80 -33.99 -12.02
C GLY A 74 -10.14 -35.24 -12.83
N ILE A 75 -11.37 -35.74 -12.75
CA ILE A 75 -11.83 -36.91 -13.52
C ILE A 75 -12.72 -36.43 -14.66
N LYS A 76 -12.23 -36.51 -15.90
CA LYS A 76 -12.87 -35.83 -17.05
C LYS A 76 -12.83 -36.67 -18.32
N SER A 77 -13.65 -36.29 -19.31
CA SER A 77 -13.53 -36.84 -20.66
C SER A 77 -12.20 -36.43 -21.29
N ILE A 78 -11.61 -37.31 -22.09
CA ILE A 78 -10.41 -36.98 -22.89
C ILE A 78 -10.63 -35.81 -23.86
N SER A 79 -11.87 -35.50 -24.25
CA SER A 79 -12.15 -34.32 -25.10
C SER A 79 -11.89 -33.00 -24.36
N GLU A 80 -11.90 -33.01 -23.03
CA GLU A 80 -11.65 -31.83 -22.18
C GLU A 80 -10.17 -31.59 -21.92
N ALA A 81 -9.30 -32.59 -22.14
CA ALA A 81 -7.87 -32.50 -21.88
C ALA A 81 -7.19 -31.30 -22.56
N ARG A 82 -7.73 -30.82 -23.69
CA ARG A 82 -7.22 -29.63 -24.37
C ARG A 82 -7.41 -28.35 -23.55
N LYS A 83 -8.49 -28.24 -22.76
CA LYS A 83 -8.74 -27.09 -21.87
C LYS A 83 -7.80 -27.11 -20.66
N ASP A 84 -7.45 -28.30 -20.19
CA ASP A 84 -6.57 -28.47 -19.03
C ASP A 84 -5.08 -28.18 -19.35
N THR A 85 -4.73 -27.94 -20.63
CA THR A 85 -3.38 -27.48 -21.04
C THR A 85 -2.95 -26.19 -20.33
N ILE A 86 -3.88 -25.36 -19.88
CA ILE A 86 -3.58 -24.18 -19.07
C ILE A 86 -2.85 -24.53 -17.77
N TYR A 87 -3.23 -25.63 -17.10
CA TYR A 87 -2.59 -26.07 -15.85
C TYR A 87 -1.14 -26.48 -16.07
N ILE A 88 -0.81 -26.98 -17.25
CA ILE A 88 0.55 -27.33 -17.62
C ILE A 88 1.38 -26.08 -17.88
N ILE A 89 0.81 -25.13 -18.63
CA ILE A 89 1.44 -23.85 -18.93
C ILE A 89 1.71 -23.10 -17.62
N GLU A 90 0.75 -23.07 -16.71
CA GLU A 90 0.88 -22.45 -15.39
C GLU A 90 1.80 -23.24 -14.46
N SER A 91 1.76 -24.57 -14.49
CA SER A 91 2.64 -25.42 -13.69
C SER A 91 4.07 -25.47 -14.22
N ARG A 92 4.33 -24.98 -15.45
CA ARG A 92 5.65 -25.00 -16.10
C ARG A 92 6.37 -26.32 -15.92
N ILE A 93 5.66 -27.39 -16.23
CA ILE A 93 6.27 -28.70 -16.34
C ILE A 93 7.43 -28.56 -17.36
N PRO A 94 8.63 -29.10 -17.13
CA PRO A 94 9.73 -28.95 -18.10
C PRO A 94 9.59 -29.93 -19.27
N ASN A 95 9.02 -31.10 -19.00
CA ASN A 95 8.75 -32.14 -19.99
C ASN A 95 7.34 -32.72 -19.76
N PRO A 96 6.34 -32.39 -20.60
CA PRO A 96 4.96 -32.88 -20.42
C PRO A 96 4.90 -34.40 -20.43
N GLU A 97 5.79 -35.05 -21.19
CA GLU A 97 5.78 -36.50 -21.32
C GLU A 97 6.12 -37.19 -20.00
N GLN A 98 6.99 -36.59 -19.18
CA GLN A 98 7.34 -37.12 -17.86
C GLN A 98 6.22 -36.99 -16.84
N ALA A 99 5.33 -36.02 -17.03
CA ALA A 99 4.15 -35.82 -16.20
C ALA A 99 3.01 -36.80 -16.53
N ILE A 100 3.08 -37.51 -17.65
CA ILE A 100 2.09 -38.50 -18.06
C ILE A 100 2.42 -39.84 -17.38
N ALA A 101 1.76 -40.10 -16.25
CA ALA A 101 1.87 -41.37 -15.54
C ALA A 101 1.41 -42.59 -16.37
N TYR A 102 0.36 -42.40 -17.17
CA TYR A 102 -0.24 -43.44 -18.00
C TYR A 102 -0.97 -42.84 -19.21
N ASP A 103 -0.77 -43.40 -20.39
CA ASP A 103 -1.51 -43.07 -21.61
C ASP A 103 -1.64 -44.29 -22.50
N LYS A 104 -2.83 -44.91 -22.50
CA LYS A 104 -3.09 -46.19 -23.19
C LYS A 104 -2.87 -46.11 -24.71
N ASN A 105 -3.27 -44.99 -25.33
CA ASN A 105 -3.35 -44.86 -26.79
C ASN A 105 -2.52 -43.67 -27.32
N GLY A 106 -1.73 -43.00 -26.49
CA GLY A 106 -0.95 -41.82 -26.87
C GLY A 106 -1.78 -40.53 -27.10
N ARG A 107 -3.07 -40.53 -26.74
CA ARG A 107 -3.98 -39.39 -27.01
C ARG A 107 -3.66 -38.20 -26.12
N VAL A 108 -3.36 -38.46 -24.85
CA VAL A 108 -2.98 -37.45 -23.86
C VAL A 108 -1.67 -36.81 -24.30
N LYS A 109 -0.66 -37.64 -24.60
CA LYS A 109 0.64 -37.19 -25.10
C LYS A 109 0.49 -36.30 -26.33
N LYS A 110 -0.26 -36.74 -27.34
CA LYS A 110 -0.48 -35.95 -28.57
C LYS A 110 -1.09 -34.58 -28.29
N ILE A 111 -2.19 -34.52 -27.52
CA ILE A 111 -2.86 -33.26 -27.17
C ILE A 111 -1.88 -32.32 -26.48
N TYR A 112 -1.12 -32.82 -25.51
CA TYR A 112 -0.24 -31.97 -24.74
C TYR A 112 1.01 -31.53 -25.51
N SER A 113 1.61 -32.41 -26.32
CA SER A 113 2.73 -32.04 -27.19
C SER A 113 2.34 -30.97 -28.24
N GLU A 114 1.13 -31.02 -28.79
CA GLU A 114 0.65 -30.03 -29.79
C GLU A 114 0.34 -28.65 -29.20
N ASN A 115 -0.05 -28.59 -27.92
CA ASN A 115 -0.40 -27.34 -27.23
C ASN A 115 0.72 -26.86 -26.30
N TRP A 116 1.88 -27.53 -26.32
CA TRP A 116 3.02 -27.16 -25.51
C TRP A 116 3.69 -25.90 -26.04
N VAL A 117 3.58 -24.80 -25.30
CA VAL A 117 4.31 -23.57 -25.60
C VAL A 117 5.72 -23.69 -25.01
N LYS A 118 6.76 -23.64 -25.85
CA LYS A 118 8.14 -23.39 -25.38
C LYS A 118 8.22 -21.96 -24.85
N LEU A 119 8.00 -21.83 -23.54
CA LEU A 119 8.02 -20.54 -22.84
C LEU A 119 9.42 -19.91 -22.81
N ASP A 120 10.49 -20.68 -23.00
CA ASP A 120 11.86 -20.21 -22.77
C ASP A 120 12.55 -19.61 -24.02
N ASN A 121 11.78 -19.13 -25.01
CA ASN A 121 12.40 -18.40 -26.13
C ASN A 121 12.64 -16.93 -25.74
N PHE A 122 13.75 -16.36 -26.26
CA PHE A 122 14.26 -15.05 -25.85
C PHE A 122 13.24 -13.92 -26.04
N GLU A 123 12.54 -13.87 -27.19
CA GLU A 123 11.57 -12.82 -27.48
C GLU A 123 10.36 -12.88 -26.55
N THR A 124 9.84 -14.08 -26.25
CA THR A 124 8.75 -14.24 -25.27
C THR A 124 9.18 -13.79 -23.87
N MET A 125 10.43 -14.04 -23.47
CA MET A 125 10.95 -13.58 -22.17
C MET A 125 11.15 -12.06 -22.13
N LYS A 126 11.62 -11.47 -23.22
CA LYS A 126 11.72 -10.02 -23.40
C LYS A 126 10.36 -9.33 -23.28
N GLU A 127 9.36 -9.78 -24.05
CA GLU A 127 7.99 -9.26 -23.98
C GLU A 127 7.41 -9.40 -22.57
N ARG A 128 7.67 -10.54 -21.92
CA ARG A 128 7.18 -10.78 -20.57
C ARG A 128 7.85 -9.85 -19.55
N PHE A 129 9.14 -9.61 -19.67
CA PHE A 129 9.86 -8.69 -18.78
C PHE A 129 9.28 -7.28 -18.88
N ILE A 130 9.00 -6.81 -20.11
CA ILE A 130 8.34 -5.53 -20.35
C ILE A 130 6.94 -5.52 -19.73
N SER A 131 6.13 -6.56 -19.95
CA SER A 131 4.78 -6.65 -19.37
C SER A 131 4.80 -6.64 -17.84
N GLU A 132 5.69 -7.39 -17.20
CA GLU A 132 5.80 -7.41 -15.73
C GLU A 132 6.31 -6.06 -15.20
N SER A 133 7.15 -5.35 -15.96
CA SER A 133 7.59 -3.99 -15.62
C SER A 133 6.41 -3.02 -15.57
N TYR A 134 5.51 -3.08 -16.56
CA TYR A 134 4.29 -2.26 -16.53
C TYR A 134 3.34 -2.64 -15.40
N LYS A 135 3.20 -3.94 -15.10
CA LYS A 135 2.43 -4.38 -13.94
C LYS A 135 3.01 -3.85 -12.63
N PHE A 136 4.33 -3.77 -12.49
CA PHE A 136 4.94 -3.16 -11.31
C PHE A 136 4.50 -1.70 -11.19
N ILE A 137 4.64 -0.92 -12.26
CA ILE A 137 4.26 0.51 -12.30
C ILE A 137 2.80 0.69 -11.92
N GLU A 138 1.90 -0.09 -12.52
CA GLU A 138 0.46 -0.04 -12.23
C GLU A 138 0.15 -0.38 -10.76
N ASN A 139 0.77 -1.42 -10.21
CA ASN A 139 0.53 -1.82 -8.82
C ASN A 139 1.17 -0.85 -7.82
N TYR A 140 2.30 -0.24 -8.16
CA TYR A 140 2.95 0.79 -7.36
C TYR A 140 2.10 2.08 -7.33
N GLU A 141 1.47 2.45 -8.46
CA GLU A 141 0.46 3.52 -8.53
C GLU A 141 -0.71 3.23 -7.59
N LYS A 142 -1.32 2.04 -7.69
CA LYS A 142 -2.44 1.62 -6.83
C LYS A 142 -2.06 1.65 -5.36
N PHE A 143 -0.87 1.15 -5.02
CA PHE A 143 -0.31 1.19 -3.67
C PHE A 143 -0.34 2.61 -3.13
N LEU A 144 0.22 3.55 -3.87
CA LEU A 144 0.35 4.91 -3.40
C LEU A 144 -0.95 5.71 -3.47
N SER A 145 -1.85 5.38 -4.39
CA SER A 145 -3.22 5.89 -4.36
C SER A 145 -3.92 5.52 -3.06
N SER A 146 -3.90 4.23 -2.68
CA SER A 146 -4.43 3.80 -1.39
C SER A 146 -3.69 4.39 -0.20
N PHE A 147 -2.38 4.63 -0.33
CA PHE A 147 -1.58 5.29 0.71
C PHE A 147 -2.01 6.74 0.92
N GLY A 148 -2.25 7.49 -0.15
CA GLY A 148 -2.76 8.86 -0.11
C GLY A 148 -4.18 8.95 0.43
N GLU A 149 -5.04 7.97 0.10
CA GLU A 149 -6.41 7.84 0.64
C GLU A 149 -6.45 7.42 2.12
N SER A 150 -5.30 7.09 2.70
CA SER A 150 -5.18 6.57 4.04
C SER A 150 -5.85 5.22 4.30
N ASP A 151 -5.95 4.38 3.27
CA ASP A 151 -6.46 3.00 3.37
C ASP A 151 -5.32 2.02 3.63
N SER A 152 -5.03 1.74 4.90
CA SER A 152 -3.87 0.91 5.30
C SER A 152 -3.93 -0.52 4.74
N TYR A 153 -5.12 -1.13 4.66
CA TYR A 153 -5.26 -2.50 4.18
C TYR A 153 -5.00 -2.59 2.68
N ARG A 154 -5.64 -1.73 1.88
CA ARG A 154 -5.38 -1.68 0.43
C ARG A 154 -3.95 -1.26 0.13
N THR A 155 -3.39 -0.34 0.93
CA THR A 155 -1.98 0.05 0.84
C THR A 155 -1.07 -1.16 0.98
N TYR A 156 -1.22 -1.94 2.06
CA TYR A 156 -0.42 -3.14 2.30
C TYR A 156 -0.61 -4.18 1.18
N HIS A 157 -1.85 -4.43 0.77
CA HIS A 157 -2.14 -5.40 -0.29
C HIS A 157 -1.46 -5.04 -1.61
N ASN A 158 -1.67 -3.81 -2.10
CA ASN A 158 -1.09 -3.34 -3.36
C ASN A 158 0.44 -3.25 -3.29
N TYR A 159 1.00 -2.86 -2.14
CA TYR A 159 2.45 -2.86 -1.91
C TYR A 159 3.03 -4.26 -2.12
N ASN A 160 2.40 -5.28 -1.54
CA ASN A 160 2.88 -6.66 -1.67
C ASN A 160 2.76 -7.15 -3.12
N ILE A 161 1.71 -6.79 -3.85
CA ILE A 161 1.61 -7.13 -5.28
C ILE A 161 2.76 -6.49 -6.07
N ALA A 162 3.09 -5.22 -5.80
CA ALA A 162 4.24 -4.55 -6.42
C ALA A 162 5.56 -5.23 -6.04
N PHE A 163 5.77 -5.54 -4.76
CA PHE A 163 6.95 -6.27 -4.26
C PHE A 163 7.08 -7.66 -4.91
N HIS A 164 6.00 -8.43 -5.03
CA HIS A 164 6.01 -9.72 -5.73
C HIS A 164 6.35 -9.58 -7.21
N THR A 165 5.90 -8.49 -7.85
CA THR A 165 6.25 -8.21 -9.25
C THR A 165 7.73 -7.89 -9.40
N LEU A 166 8.31 -7.10 -8.48
CA LEU A 166 9.75 -6.86 -8.43
C LEU A 166 10.55 -8.15 -8.27
N VAL A 167 10.13 -9.02 -7.34
CA VAL A 167 10.75 -10.33 -7.11
C VAL A 167 10.75 -11.18 -8.39
N ARG A 168 9.66 -11.18 -9.15
CA ARG A 168 9.60 -11.87 -10.46
C ARG A 168 10.59 -11.26 -11.46
N LEU A 169 10.62 -9.93 -11.57
CA LEU A 169 11.53 -9.23 -12.48
C LEU A 169 13.00 -9.56 -12.17
N GLN A 170 13.40 -9.58 -10.89
CA GLN A 170 14.74 -9.98 -10.48
C GLN A 170 15.07 -11.41 -10.92
N THR A 171 14.14 -12.34 -10.67
CA THR A 171 14.33 -13.75 -11.00
C THR A 171 14.52 -13.93 -12.52
N MET A 172 13.79 -13.16 -13.34
CA MET A 172 13.98 -13.13 -14.79
C MET A 172 15.35 -12.59 -15.20
N VAL A 173 15.83 -11.52 -14.54
CA VAL A 173 17.17 -10.96 -14.78
C VAL A 173 18.27 -11.96 -14.44
N ASP A 174 18.06 -12.77 -13.40
CA ASP A 174 18.97 -13.85 -12.99
C ASP A 174 18.95 -15.06 -13.93
N GLY A 175 18.14 -15.03 -15.00
CA GLY A 175 18.02 -16.12 -15.96
C GLY A 175 17.09 -17.25 -15.51
N ASN A 176 16.33 -17.05 -14.43
CA ASN A 176 15.35 -18.03 -13.95
C ASN A 176 13.94 -17.62 -14.38
N TYR A 177 13.33 -18.44 -15.22
CA TYR A 177 12.02 -18.17 -15.80
C TYR A 177 10.94 -19.10 -15.25
N PHE A 178 11.26 -20.01 -14.34
CA PHE A 178 10.40 -21.13 -13.95
C PHE A 178 9.15 -20.76 -13.13
N ASN A 179 9.04 -19.55 -12.56
CA ASN A 179 7.94 -19.21 -11.65
C ASN A 179 7.27 -17.87 -12.02
N LEU A 180 5.99 -17.94 -12.42
CA LEU A 180 5.20 -16.78 -12.86
C LEU A 180 4.37 -16.11 -11.76
N TYR A 181 4.19 -16.75 -10.60
CA TYR A 181 3.43 -16.18 -9.49
C TYR A 181 4.36 -15.70 -8.37
N GLN A 182 5.12 -16.62 -7.78
CA GLN A 182 6.12 -16.33 -6.77
C GLN A 182 7.26 -17.34 -6.91
N PRO A 183 8.51 -16.90 -7.10
CA PRO A 183 9.65 -17.80 -7.14
C PRO A 183 9.75 -18.57 -5.83
N ARG A 184 9.72 -19.91 -5.91
CA ARG A 184 10.02 -20.74 -4.74
C ARG A 184 11.41 -20.41 -4.25
N GLU A 185 11.56 -20.42 -2.92
CA GLU A 185 12.85 -20.22 -2.26
C GLU A 185 13.52 -18.89 -2.61
N PHE A 186 12.81 -17.87 -3.12
CA PHE A 186 13.40 -16.64 -3.63
C PHE A 186 14.51 -16.06 -2.74
N LEU A 187 14.25 -15.88 -1.45
CA LEU A 187 15.27 -15.33 -0.54
C LEU A 187 16.48 -16.27 -0.41
N MET A 188 16.27 -17.59 -0.39
CA MET A 188 17.34 -18.58 -0.35
C MET A 188 18.10 -18.65 -1.68
N SER A 189 17.41 -18.61 -2.82
CA SER A 189 18.05 -18.61 -4.13
C SER A 189 18.84 -17.32 -4.36
N VAL A 190 18.32 -16.17 -3.91
CA VAL A 190 19.08 -14.93 -3.87
C VAL A 190 20.27 -15.06 -2.90
N PHE A 191 20.09 -15.66 -1.72
CA PHE A 191 21.18 -15.86 -0.75
C PHE A 191 22.31 -16.78 -1.24
N TYR A 192 21.98 -17.82 -2.01
CA TYR A 192 22.99 -18.76 -2.53
C TYR A 192 23.66 -18.28 -3.82
N ASN A 193 22.92 -17.56 -4.67
CA ASN A 193 23.42 -17.14 -5.99
C ASN A 193 23.90 -15.69 -6.05
N HIS A 194 23.57 -14.87 -5.04
CA HIS A 194 23.97 -13.47 -4.94
C HIS A 194 24.60 -13.16 -3.58
N ASP A 195 25.15 -11.96 -3.45
CA ASP A 195 25.73 -11.52 -2.20
C ASP A 195 24.67 -11.30 -1.10
N TYR A 196 25.13 -11.37 0.15
CA TYR A 196 24.31 -11.11 1.33
C TYR A 196 23.68 -9.70 1.32
N HIS A 197 24.33 -8.72 0.68
CA HIS A 197 23.81 -7.35 0.63
C HIS A 197 22.54 -7.29 -0.21
N LEU A 198 22.44 -7.99 -1.34
CA LEU A 198 21.23 -8.04 -2.16
C LEU A 198 20.06 -8.64 -1.38
N VAL A 199 20.29 -9.75 -0.67
CA VAL A 199 19.27 -10.37 0.19
C VAL A 199 18.74 -9.37 1.20
N MET A 200 19.65 -8.68 1.91
CA MET A 200 19.26 -7.71 2.92
C MET A 200 18.49 -6.53 2.33
N ARG A 201 18.77 -6.12 1.09
CA ARG A 201 18.01 -5.07 0.41
C ARG A 201 16.57 -5.51 0.14
N TYR A 202 16.33 -6.77 -0.25
CA TYR A 202 14.97 -7.31 -0.41
C TYR A 202 14.25 -7.47 0.93
N VAL A 203 14.94 -7.91 1.98
CA VAL A 203 14.36 -7.94 3.34
C VAL A 203 13.96 -6.54 3.79
N GLN A 204 14.81 -5.55 3.57
CA GLN A 204 14.52 -4.13 3.85
C GLN A 204 13.41 -3.54 2.98
N ALA A 205 13.14 -4.11 1.81
CA ALA A 205 12.04 -3.70 0.93
C ALA A 205 10.74 -4.51 1.13
N SER A 206 10.78 -5.67 1.79
CA SER A 206 9.56 -6.35 2.26
C SER A 206 8.88 -5.50 3.33
N THR A 207 7.59 -5.69 3.66
CA THR A 207 6.94 -4.89 4.72
C THR A 207 5.90 -5.68 5.49
N GLY A 208 5.69 -5.31 6.76
CA GLY A 208 4.52 -5.70 7.52
C GLY A 208 3.31 -4.80 7.22
N MET A 209 2.20 -5.03 7.92
CA MET A 209 0.95 -4.26 7.74
C MET A 209 1.01 -2.84 8.33
N SER A 210 2.06 -2.49 9.06
CA SER A 210 2.24 -1.16 9.64
C SER A 210 2.45 -0.10 8.57
N ARG A 211 1.78 1.04 8.73
CA ARG A 211 1.84 2.13 7.75
C ARG A 211 3.16 2.89 7.81
N SER A 212 3.77 3.03 8.98
CA SER A 212 5.10 3.61 9.14
C SER A 212 6.18 2.74 8.49
N ASP A 213 6.09 1.42 8.63
CA ASP A 213 6.96 0.49 7.91
C ASP A 213 6.88 0.69 6.39
N ILE A 214 5.65 0.78 5.85
CA ILE A 214 5.45 0.97 4.41
C ILE A 214 6.07 2.30 3.94
N VAL A 215 5.90 3.39 4.69
CA VAL A 215 6.53 4.69 4.35
C VAL A 215 8.04 4.58 4.30
N ASN A 216 8.65 3.91 5.28
CA ASN A 216 10.10 3.77 5.37
C ASN A 216 10.69 2.90 4.26
N ARG A 217 9.88 2.03 3.63
CA ARG A 217 10.35 1.02 2.67
C ARG A 217 9.95 1.29 1.22
N LYS A 218 8.99 2.20 0.97
CA LYS A 218 8.49 2.53 -0.38
C LYS A 218 9.59 2.99 -1.34
N ASP A 219 10.56 3.76 -0.86
CA ASP A 219 11.67 4.25 -1.68
C ASP A 219 12.67 3.13 -1.95
N LYS A 220 12.91 2.25 -0.99
CA LYS A 220 13.72 1.05 -1.21
C LYS A 220 13.13 0.17 -2.31
N LEU A 221 11.81 -0.04 -2.28
CA LEU A 221 11.08 -0.78 -3.32
C LEU A 221 11.25 -0.14 -4.69
N LYS A 222 11.10 1.20 -4.79
CA LYS A 222 11.31 1.98 -6.02
C LYS A 222 12.74 1.85 -6.55
N HIS A 223 13.74 2.00 -5.68
CA HIS A 223 15.14 1.95 -6.08
C HIS A 223 15.55 0.57 -6.59
N LEU A 224 15.12 -0.51 -5.90
CA LEU A 224 15.35 -1.87 -6.38
C LEU A 224 14.72 -2.10 -7.76
N PHE A 225 13.49 -1.62 -7.98
CA PHE A 225 12.85 -1.72 -9.28
C PHE A 225 13.66 -1.04 -10.38
N LEU A 226 14.13 0.20 -10.16
CA LEU A 226 14.92 0.92 -11.16
C LEU A 226 16.23 0.19 -11.51
N GLU A 227 16.88 -0.44 -10.52
CA GLU A 227 18.08 -1.25 -10.75
C GLU A 227 17.78 -2.52 -11.55
N VAL A 228 16.70 -3.24 -11.21
CA VAL A 228 16.28 -4.45 -11.93
C VAL A 228 15.90 -4.11 -13.39
N ILE A 229 15.23 -2.98 -13.61
CA ILE A 229 14.93 -2.49 -14.97
C ILE A 229 16.20 -2.21 -15.75
N GLU A 230 17.20 -1.57 -15.13
CA GLU A 230 18.46 -1.31 -15.81
C GLU A 230 19.20 -2.60 -16.19
N GLN A 231 19.19 -3.61 -15.32
CA GLN A 231 19.78 -4.91 -15.62
C GLN A 231 19.01 -5.63 -16.73
N GLY A 232 17.68 -5.66 -16.66
CA GLY A 232 16.84 -6.30 -17.67
C GLY A 232 16.93 -5.66 -19.05
N ILE A 233 17.06 -4.33 -19.14
CA ILE A 233 17.30 -3.63 -20.41
C ILE A 233 18.55 -4.16 -21.11
N LYS A 234 19.63 -4.38 -20.34
CA LYS A 234 20.89 -4.94 -20.85
C LYS A 234 20.72 -6.41 -21.25
N ASN A 235 20.12 -7.23 -20.38
CA ASN A 235 19.99 -8.68 -20.58
C ASN A 235 19.07 -9.04 -21.75
N PHE A 236 17.99 -8.28 -21.97
CA PHE A 236 16.99 -8.53 -23.01
C PHE A 236 17.12 -7.63 -24.24
N ASN A 237 18.17 -6.79 -24.31
CA ASN A 237 18.39 -5.83 -25.39
C ASN A 237 17.11 -5.01 -25.71
N ILE A 238 16.57 -4.37 -24.68
CA ILE A 238 15.37 -3.52 -24.74
C ILE A 238 15.80 -2.07 -24.99
N GLU A 239 14.98 -1.27 -25.66
CA GLU A 239 15.23 0.16 -25.80
C GLU A 239 15.20 0.88 -24.43
N ASN A 240 16.04 1.91 -24.27
CA ASN A 240 16.13 2.69 -23.02
C ASN A 240 14.83 3.42 -22.63
N SER A 241 13.85 3.49 -23.53
CA SER A 241 12.55 4.12 -23.30
C SER A 241 11.81 3.59 -22.06
N LEU A 242 12.02 2.31 -21.70
CA LEU A 242 11.43 1.72 -20.49
C LEU A 242 11.99 2.34 -19.19
N LYS A 243 13.31 2.61 -19.14
CA LYS A 243 13.94 3.25 -17.97
C LYS A 243 13.50 4.70 -17.84
N GLU A 244 13.51 5.44 -18.95
CA GLU A 244 13.07 6.84 -18.98
C GLU A 244 11.59 6.99 -18.57
N LEU A 245 10.71 6.11 -19.06
CA LEU A 245 9.31 6.09 -18.68
C LEU A 245 9.14 5.80 -17.19
N SER A 246 9.89 4.82 -16.65
CA SER A 246 9.88 4.50 -15.23
C SER A 246 10.32 5.68 -14.37
N GLN A 247 11.39 6.37 -14.76
CA GLN A 247 11.89 7.55 -14.05
C GLN A 247 10.88 8.71 -14.09
N LYS A 248 10.36 9.05 -15.27
CA LYS A 248 9.33 10.09 -15.45
C LYS A 248 8.07 9.78 -14.64
N PHE A 249 7.68 8.50 -14.57
CA PHE A 249 6.58 8.06 -13.73
C PHE A 249 6.84 8.42 -12.27
N PHE A 250 7.97 8.02 -11.69
CA PHE A 250 8.28 8.31 -10.28
C PHE A 250 8.43 9.81 -9.98
N GLU A 251 8.97 10.60 -10.92
CA GLU A 251 9.05 12.06 -10.79
C GLU A 251 7.65 12.70 -10.72
N LYS A 252 6.77 12.37 -11.67
CA LYS A 252 5.37 12.83 -11.65
C LYS A 252 4.61 12.33 -10.43
N PHE A 253 4.99 11.16 -9.94
CA PHE A 253 4.37 10.53 -8.79
C PHE A 253 4.65 11.26 -7.48
N ASN A 254 5.91 11.60 -7.24
CA ASN A 254 6.35 12.37 -6.06
C ASN A 254 5.65 13.73 -5.97
N LEU A 255 5.20 14.30 -7.09
CA LEU A 255 4.43 15.54 -7.12
C LEU A 255 2.95 15.36 -6.73
N LYS A 256 2.37 14.17 -6.96
CA LYS A 256 0.94 13.90 -6.71
C LYS A 256 0.69 13.36 -5.32
N PHE A 257 1.60 12.54 -4.79
CA PHE A 257 1.36 11.79 -3.56
C PHE A 257 2.41 12.10 -2.50
N PRO A 258 1.99 12.15 -1.23
CA PRO A 258 2.82 12.72 -0.19
C PRO A 258 3.95 11.79 0.26
N GLN A 259 5.06 12.39 0.70
CA GLN A 259 6.19 11.62 1.24
C GLN A 259 5.79 10.89 2.53
N PHE A 260 5.13 11.61 3.45
CA PHE A 260 4.62 11.09 4.71
C PHE A 260 3.08 11.01 4.72
N SER A 261 2.54 10.25 5.66
CA SER A 261 1.09 10.10 5.81
C SER A 261 0.42 11.47 6.02
N ASN A 262 -0.63 11.74 5.23
CA ASN A 262 -1.45 12.96 5.32
C ASN A 262 -0.66 14.28 5.17
N LEU A 263 0.59 14.24 4.67
CA LEU A 263 1.43 15.40 4.46
C LEU A 263 0.97 16.19 3.23
N ARG A 264 0.77 17.50 3.33
CA ARG A 264 0.58 18.39 2.18
C ARG A 264 0.77 19.85 2.58
N ASP A 265 1.08 20.68 1.59
CA ASP A 265 1.02 22.14 1.74
C ASP A 265 -0.45 22.58 1.89
N ILE A 266 -0.74 23.54 2.79
CA ILE A 266 -2.11 24.04 2.99
C ILE A 266 -2.65 24.80 1.77
N SER A 267 -1.76 25.31 0.91
CA SER A 267 -2.11 26.02 -0.33
C SER A 267 -2.62 25.08 -1.42
N LEU A 268 -2.33 23.77 -1.35
CA LEU A 268 -2.47 22.81 -2.45
C LEU A 268 -3.85 22.87 -3.15
N ILE A 269 -4.94 22.85 -2.38
CA ILE A 269 -6.31 22.82 -2.92
C ILE A 269 -6.76 24.22 -3.33
N SER A 270 -6.48 25.24 -2.53
CA SER A 270 -6.83 26.61 -2.86
C SER A 270 -6.17 27.04 -4.17
N ASN A 271 -4.85 26.88 -4.28
CA ASN A 271 -4.10 27.28 -5.48
C ASN A 271 -4.53 26.46 -6.70
N ARG A 272 -4.94 25.20 -6.54
CA ARG A 272 -5.36 24.41 -7.69
C ARG A 272 -6.72 24.82 -8.26
N PHE A 273 -7.64 25.27 -7.41
CA PHE A 273 -9.06 25.39 -7.77
C PHE A 273 -9.70 26.75 -7.47
N SER A 274 -8.97 27.70 -6.89
CA SER A 274 -9.45 29.06 -6.65
C SER A 274 -8.96 30.03 -7.73
N ASP A 275 -9.89 30.80 -8.26
CA ASP A 275 -9.63 31.92 -9.17
C ASP A 275 -9.57 33.27 -8.43
N THR A 276 -9.80 33.29 -7.11
CA THR A 276 -9.94 34.53 -6.33
C THR A 276 -8.87 34.70 -5.25
N ILE A 277 -8.15 33.64 -4.90
CA ILE A 277 -7.11 33.70 -3.87
C ILE A 277 -5.97 32.72 -4.18
N ARG A 278 -4.74 33.21 -4.02
CA ARG A 278 -3.53 32.40 -3.95
C ARG A 278 -2.86 32.51 -2.60
N ILE A 279 -2.46 31.36 -2.09
CA ILE A 279 -1.65 31.22 -0.89
C ILE A 279 -0.22 30.91 -1.32
N LYS A 280 0.76 31.61 -0.74
CA LYS A 280 2.18 31.36 -0.99
C LYS A 280 2.55 29.93 -0.59
N GLU A 281 3.16 29.21 -1.53
CA GLU A 281 3.52 27.81 -1.36
C GLU A 281 4.78 27.63 -0.50
N GLY A 282 4.89 26.48 0.15
CA GLY A 282 6.06 26.01 0.88
C GLY A 282 6.28 26.66 2.23
N LEU A 283 5.27 27.33 2.82
CA LEU A 283 5.36 28.01 4.11
C LEU A 283 4.79 27.18 5.26
N ILE A 284 3.61 26.59 5.05
CA ILE A 284 2.89 25.83 6.07
C ILE A 284 2.44 24.50 5.47
N TYR A 285 2.84 23.43 6.12
CA TYR A 285 2.40 22.08 5.79
C TYR A 285 1.53 21.52 6.91
N ARG A 286 0.61 20.62 6.57
CA ARG A 286 -0.10 19.76 7.51
C ARG A 286 0.35 18.31 7.29
N ALA A 287 0.37 17.50 8.35
CA ALA A 287 0.75 16.08 8.27
C ALA A 287 0.09 15.24 9.38
N ALA A 288 0.17 13.91 9.25
CA ALA A 288 0.11 13.01 10.41
C ALA A 288 1.41 13.10 11.23
N SER A 289 1.45 12.44 12.39
CA SER A 289 2.67 12.41 13.21
C SER A 289 3.84 11.86 12.41
N LEU A 290 4.98 12.57 12.46
CA LEU A 290 6.21 12.12 11.85
C LEU A 290 7.01 11.19 12.78
N SER A 291 6.61 11.05 14.05
CA SER A 291 7.37 10.38 15.10
C SER A 291 7.63 8.88 14.90
N GLN A 292 6.91 8.24 13.99
CA GLN A 292 7.05 6.81 13.69
C GLN A 292 7.84 6.55 12.39
N ASN A 293 8.23 7.60 11.67
CA ASN A 293 8.95 7.47 10.40
C ASN A 293 10.47 7.39 10.67
N ASN A 294 11.20 6.95 9.66
CA ASN A 294 12.66 6.96 9.67
C ASN A 294 13.17 8.39 9.91
N ILE A 295 14.06 8.53 10.90
CA ILE A 295 14.52 9.83 11.38
C ILE A 295 15.32 10.60 10.34
N GLU A 296 16.13 9.91 9.54
CA GLU A 296 16.94 10.53 8.49
C GLU A 296 16.05 11.03 7.36
N LEU A 297 15.02 10.26 6.96
CA LEU A 297 14.03 10.73 5.97
C LEU A 297 13.28 11.99 6.46
N VAL A 298 12.95 12.04 7.75
CA VAL A 298 12.32 13.23 8.33
C VAL A 298 13.29 14.41 8.31
N LYS A 299 14.55 14.24 8.72
CA LYS A 299 15.59 15.28 8.68
C LYS A 299 15.82 15.81 7.28
N GLU A 300 15.97 14.93 6.29
CA GLU A 300 16.11 15.28 4.87
C GLU A 300 14.94 16.13 4.40
N PHE A 301 13.70 15.70 4.64
CA PHE A 301 12.52 16.46 4.26
C PHE A 301 12.46 17.85 4.90
N LEU A 302 12.77 17.94 6.20
CA LEU A 302 12.80 19.22 6.91
C LEU A 302 13.85 20.17 6.32
N ASN A 303 15.04 19.65 6.03
CA ASN A 303 16.14 20.42 5.43
C ASN A 303 15.82 20.88 4.01
N ASP A 304 15.39 19.97 3.13
CA ASP A 304 15.09 20.25 1.72
C ASP A 304 14.00 21.31 1.56
N ASN A 305 13.02 21.31 2.47
CA ASN A 305 11.91 22.27 2.45
C ASN A 305 12.19 23.52 3.32
N ASN A 306 13.34 23.60 3.97
CA ASN A 306 13.72 24.66 4.92
C ASN A 306 12.73 24.82 6.08
N ILE A 307 12.16 23.72 6.56
CA ILE A 307 11.20 23.69 7.67
C ILE A 307 11.96 23.87 8.97
N LYS A 308 11.56 24.87 9.77
CA LYS A 308 12.25 25.26 11.01
C LYS A 308 11.71 24.55 12.25
N PHE A 309 10.42 24.24 12.27
CA PHE A 309 9.84 23.51 13.39
C PHE A 309 8.54 22.80 13.03
N ILE A 310 8.15 21.89 13.92
CA ILE A 310 6.96 21.06 13.87
C ILE A 310 6.08 21.42 15.07
N ILE A 311 4.85 21.85 14.82
CA ILE A 311 3.83 22.05 15.85
C ILE A 311 3.14 20.71 16.11
N ASP A 312 3.43 20.11 17.26
CA ASP A 312 2.81 18.86 17.71
C ASP A 312 1.62 19.16 18.63
N LEU A 313 0.40 18.93 18.11
CA LEU A 313 -0.85 19.19 18.83
C LEU A 313 -1.26 18.08 19.82
N ARG A 314 -0.44 17.03 19.95
CA ARG A 314 -0.77 15.86 20.76
C ARG A 314 -0.65 16.12 22.26
N GLY A 315 -1.56 15.49 23.02
CA GLY A 315 -1.65 15.61 24.48
C GLY A 315 -0.66 14.72 25.22
N LYS A 316 -0.46 14.95 26.52
CA LYS A 316 0.55 14.21 27.31
C LYS A 316 0.26 12.71 27.39
N ASN A 317 -1.00 12.31 27.46
CA ASN A 317 -1.36 10.88 27.52
C ASN A 317 -1.10 10.16 26.20
N GLU A 318 -1.33 10.83 25.07
CA GLU A 318 -1.05 10.31 23.73
C GLU A 318 0.47 10.14 23.53
N LEU A 319 1.26 11.15 23.92
CA LEU A 319 2.72 11.07 23.90
C LEU A 319 3.26 9.98 24.84
N LYS A 320 2.65 9.78 26.02
CA LYS A 320 3.03 8.73 26.98
C LYS A 320 2.78 7.32 26.43
N ARG A 321 1.61 7.07 25.84
CA ARG A 321 1.31 5.77 25.20
C ARG A 321 2.32 5.43 24.11
N LEU A 322 2.76 6.42 23.33
CA LEU A 322 3.72 6.21 22.24
C LEU A 322 5.15 5.97 22.73
N ASN A 323 5.54 6.59 23.85
CA ASN A 323 6.82 6.31 24.51
C ASN A 323 6.93 4.85 24.96
N GLU A 324 5.83 4.23 25.40
CA GLU A 324 5.79 2.82 25.79
C GLU A 324 6.09 1.86 24.62
N TYR A 325 5.96 2.33 23.37
CA TYR A 325 6.21 1.56 22.15
C TYR A 325 7.42 2.07 21.34
N ASN A 326 8.28 2.94 21.89
CA ASN A 326 9.38 3.60 21.17
C ASN A 326 8.92 4.32 19.87
N HIS A 327 7.69 4.79 19.82
CA HIS A 327 7.07 5.44 18.64
C HIS A 327 7.12 6.98 18.72
N TYR A 328 8.12 7.47 19.42
CA TYR A 328 8.30 8.88 19.72
C TYR A 328 9.43 9.49 18.90
N TYR A 329 9.40 10.81 18.74
CA TYR A 329 10.50 11.51 18.08
C TYR A 329 11.79 11.19 18.80
N ASP A 330 12.84 10.89 18.01
CA ASP A 330 14.20 10.85 18.53
C ASP A 330 14.50 12.16 19.28
N HIS A 331 15.33 12.06 20.32
CA HIS A 331 15.64 13.17 21.22
C HIS A 331 16.10 14.41 20.45
N ASP A 332 16.95 14.23 19.44
CA ASP A 332 17.54 15.34 18.68
C ASP A 332 16.47 16.09 17.87
N ILE A 333 15.62 15.36 17.13
CA ILE A 333 14.53 16.00 16.37
C ILE A 333 13.55 16.69 17.30
N LYS A 334 13.26 16.09 18.45
CA LYS A 334 12.33 16.67 19.40
C LYS A 334 12.83 18.01 19.93
N GLU A 335 14.07 18.07 20.38
CA GLU A 335 14.62 19.31 20.95
C GLU A 335 14.78 20.41 19.90
N GLU A 336 15.26 20.05 18.71
CA GLU A 336 15.56 21.00 17.66
C GLU A 336 14.29 21.51 16.95
N TYR A 337 13.40 20.60 16.55
CA TYR A 337 12.28 20.93 15.66
C TYR A 337 10.93 20.96 16.35
N VAL A 338 10.68 20.20 17.41
CA VAL A 338 9.30 19.99 17.89
C VAL A 338 8.88 21.04 18.92
N LYS A 339 7.79 21.75 18.65
CA LYS A 339 7.08 22.65 19.58
C LYS A 339 5.73 22.04 19.94
N ASN A 340 5.59 21.54 21.16
CA ASN A 340 4.34 20.92 21.61
C ASN A 340 3.34 21.97 22.09
N VAL A 341 2.15 21.99 21.46
CA VAL A 341 1.00 22.80 21.87
C VAL A 341 -0.18 21.84 22.11
N PRO A 342 -0.26 21.20 23.29
CA PRO A 342 -1.14 20.06 23.49
C PRO A 342 -2.62 20.48 23.46
N ILE A 343 -3.38 19.86 22.56
CA ILE A 343 -4.84 19.95 22.51
C ILE A 343 -5.40 18.60 23.01
N GLU A 344 -5.75 18.57 24.28
CA GLU A 344 -6.19 17.36 24.99
C GLU A 344 -7.50 17.66 25.74
N ALA A 345 -8.56 16.94 25.40
CA ALA A 345 -9.83 17.08 26.10
C ALA A 345 -9.72 16.49 27.52
N ASN A 346 -10.15 17.24 28.53
CA ASN A 346 -10.22 16.73 29.90
C ASN A 346 -11.33 15.67 30.00
N ALA A 347 -11.03 14.52 30.63
CA ALA A 347 -11.92 13.36 30.78
C ALA A 347 -13.15 13.58 31.69
N THR A 348 -13.48 14.82 32.07
CA THR A 348 -14.43 15.14 33.13
C THR A 348 -15.90 15.19 32.71
N PHE A 349 -16.26 14.78 31.49
CA PHE A 349 -17.62 14.92 30.98
C PHE A 349 -18.23 13.58 30.55
N PRO A 350 -19.55 13.38 30.76
CA PRO A 350 -20.22 12.16 30.33
C PRO A 350 -20.04 11.97 28.82
N PRO A 351 -19.81 10.73 28.36
CA PRO A 351 -19.56 10.47 26.95
C PRO A 351 -20.82 10.86 26.15
N PRO A 352 -20.70 11.78 25.18
CA PRO A 352 -21.82 12.16 24.32
C PRO A 352 -22.20 11.00 23.39
N LYS A 353 -23.42 11.02 22.85
CA LYS A 353 -23.91 9.98 21.91
C LYS A 353 -23.01 9.81 20.67
N ASN A 354 -22.31 10.87 20.24
CA ASN A 354 -21.29 10.85 19.19
C ASN A 354 -20.03 11.61 19.66
N PRO A 355 -19.02 10.91 20.23
CA PRO A 355 -17.80 11.51 20.76
C PRO A 355 -17.05 12.41 19.77
N SER A 356 -17.03 12.04 18.50
CA SER A 356 -16.30 12.76 17.45
C SER A 356 -16.97 14.10 17.13
N GLU A 357 -18.29 14.12 16.94
CA GLU A 357 -19.05 15.35 16.67
C GLU A 357 -18.97 16.33 17.85
N HIS A 358 -19.08 15.80 19.07
CA HIS A 358 -18.96 16.61 20.27
C HIS A 358 -17.56 17.21 20.45
N PHE A 359 -16.49 16.54 19.99
CA PHE A 359 -15.14 17.10 20.01
C PHE A 359 -15.05 18.36 19.13
N TYR A 360 -15.55 18.32 17.89
CA TYR A 360 -15.51 19.46 16.96
C TYR A 360 -16.30 20.68 17.47
N ILE A 361 -17.41 20.42 18.16
CA ILE A 361 -18.24 21.45 18.80
C ILE A 361 -17.49 22.09 19.97
N ARG A 362 -16.94 21.26 20.87
CA ARG A 362 -16.28 21.72 22.09
C ARG A 362 -14.90 22.31 21.87
N PHE A 363 -14.24 21.96 20.77
CA PHE A 363 -12.89 22.40 20.45
C PHE A 363 -12.72 23.92 20.59
N LEU A 364 -13.68 24.68 20.04
CA LEU A 364 -13.68 26.15 20.07
C LEU A 364 -13.95 26.71 21.48
N ALA A 365 -14.72 26.00 22.30
CA ALA A 365 -14.95 26.44 23.67
C ALA A 365 -13.72 26.21 24.55
N ASP A 366 -13.07 25.06 24.40
CA ASP A 366 -12.10 24.52 25.37
C ASP A 366 -10.65 24.94 25.08
N PHE A 367 -10.28 25.22 23.83
CA PHE A 367 -8.87 25.40 23.42
C PHE A 367 -8.51 26.79 22.90
N LYS A 368 -9.23 27.83 23.35
CA LYS A 368 -9.02 29.24 22.94
C LYS A 368 -7.56 29.69 23.12
N ARG A 369 -6.94 29.28 24.23
CA ARG A 369 -5.56 29.63 24.58
C ARG A 369 -4.54 28.98 23.64
N GLU A 370 -4.73 27.70 23.33
CA GLU A 370 -3.88 26.92 22.42
C GLU A 370 -4.00 27.46 21.00
N ILE A 371 -5.23 27.74 20.55
CA ILE A 371 -5.49 28.39 19.25
C ILE A 371 -4.75 29.74 19.18
N ARG A 372 -4.88 30.59 20.21
CA ARG A 372 -4.14 31.86 20.28
C ARG A 372 -2.63 31.66 20.12
N ILE A 373 -2.04 30.72 20.87
CA ILE A 373 -0.60 30.43 20.80
C ILE A 373 -0.19 30.01 19.38
N ILE A 374 -0.97 29.15 18.73
CA ILE A 374 -0.69 28.68 17.37
C ILE A 374 -0.70 29.84 16.38
N PHE A 375 -1.71 30.71 16.42
CA PHE A 375 -1.82 31.84 15.50
C PHE A 375 -0.78 32.92 15.79
N GLU A 376 -0.64 33.35 17.05
CA GLU A 376 0.26 34.45 17.42
C GLU A 376 1.74 34.09 17.35
N LYS A 377 2.14 32.93 17.89
CA LYS A 377 3.57 32.59 18.06
C LYS A 377 4.16 31.78 16.92
N HIS A 378 3.33 31.18 16.07
CA HIS A 378 3.82 30.22 15.08
C HIS A 378 3.37 30.58 13.65
N ILE A 379 2.07 30.64 13.39
CA ILE A 379 1.55 30.95 12.04
C ILE A 379 1.97 32.35 11.59
N SER A 380 1.96 33.34 12.49
CA SER A 380 2.33 34.73 12.18
C SER A 380 3.78 34.90 11.69
N ASP A 381 4.66 33.94 11.95
CA ASP A 381 6.08 33.96 11.56
C ASP A 381 6.41 32.96 10.45
N ALA A 382 5.41 32.35 9.81
CA ALA A 382 5.61 31.26 8.84
C ALA A 382 6.45 31.64 7.60
N ALA A 383 6.54 32.93 7.23
CA ALA A 383 7.43 33.37 6.15
C ALA A 383 8.93 33.28 6.50
N VAL A 384 9.28 33.41 7.78
CA VAL A 384 10.65 33.25 8.26
C VAL A 384 10.89 31.82 8.73
N ASN A 385 9.89 31.25 9.41
CA ASN A 385 9.96 29.95 10.03
C ASN A 385 8.89 29.02 9.46
N LYS A 386 9.19 28.46 8.29
CA LYS A 386 8.34 27.45 7.65
C LYS A 386 8.07 26.30 8.64
N LEU A 387 6.84 25.79 8.66
CA LEU A 387 6.40 24.88 9.72
C LEU A 387 5.51 23.75 9.23
N ILE A 388 5.48 22.66 10.00
CA ILE A 388 4.49 21.57 9.86
C ILE A 388 3.55 21.63 11.07
N ILE A 389 2.24 21.51 10.84
CA ILE A 389 1.25 21.30 11.91
C ILE A 389 0.75 19.85 11.84
N HIS A 390 0.85 19.11 12.94
CA HIS A 390 0.28 17.76 13.02
C HIS A 390 -0.37 17.46 14.36
N CYS A 391 -1.16 16.39 14.36
CA CYS A 391 -1.58 15.67 15.56
C CYS A 391 -1.17 14.21 15.37
N GLU A 392 -1.95 13.22 15.83
CA GLU A 392 -1.62 11.83 15.52
C GLU A 392 -1.89 11.50 14.04
N ALA A 393 -3.13 11.66 13.61
CA ALA A 393 -3.55 11.35 12.24
C ALA A 393 -3.44 12.54 11.26
N GLY A 394 -3.26 13.76 11.77
CA GLY A 394 -3.29 14.98 10.96
C GLY A 394 -4.68 15.37 10.45
N LYS A 395 -5.74 14.76 11.01
CA LYS A 395 -7.13 14.92 10.56
C LYS A 395 -7.90 15.91 11.43
N ASP A 396 -8.13 15.61 12.70
CA ASP A 396 -9.11 16.36 13.50
C ASP A 396 -8.57 17.68 14.06
N ARG A 397 -7.68 17.62 15.07
CA ARG A 397 -7.03 18.81 15.67
C ARG A 397 -6.35 19.68 14.62
N THR A 398 -5.56 19.05 13.74
CA THR A 398 -4.90 19.73 12.62
C THR A 398 -5.90 20.29 11.62
N GLY A 399 -6.96 19.53 11.28
CA GLY A 399 -7.97 19.96 10.31
C GLY A 399 -8.74 21.19 10.77
N ILE A 400 -9.13 21.27 12.05
CA ILE A 400 -9.81 22.46 12.58
C ILE A 400 -8.91 23.69 12.49
N ILE A 401 -7.66 23.58 12.95
CA ILE A 401 -6.69 24.70 12.90
C ILE A 401 -6.43 25.16 11.45
N VAL A 402 -6.19 24.22 10.53
CA VAL A 402 -5.95 24.54 9.12
C VAL A 402 -7.20 25.12 8.46
N ALA A 403 -8.40 24.58 8.76
CA ALA A 403 -9.65 25.11 8.21
C ALA A 403 -9.92 26.55 8.67
N MET A 404 -9.66 26.85 9.95
CA MET A 404 -9.73 28.23 10.46
C MET A 404 -8.71 29.13 9.76
N LEU A 405 -7.48 28.67 9.57
CA LEU A 405 -6.46 29.44 8.86
C LEU A 405 -6.90 29.74 7.42
N LEU A 406 -7.35 28.74 6.67
CA LEU A 406 -7.78 28.94 5.28
C LEU A 406 -9.01 29.87 5.17
N ASP A 407 -9.97 29.76 6.09
CA ASP A 407 -11.14 30.66 6.14
C ASP A 407 -10.71 32.11 6.48
N LEU A 408 -9.76 32.28 7.41
CA LEU A 408 -9.15 33.59 7.72
C LEU A 408 -8.45 34.22 6.50
N LEU A 409 -7.78 33.41 5.68
CA LEU A 409 -7.13 33.88 4.46
C LEU A 409 -8.15 34.28 3.37
N GLY A 410 -9.41 33.84 3.47
CA GLY A 410 -10.47 34.12 2.50
C GLY A 410 -10.73 33.00 1.50
N VAL A 411 -10.23 31.78 1.76
CA VAL A 411 -10.52 30.61 0.92
C VAL A 411 -11.97 30.20 1.09
N SER A 412 -12.66 29.89 -0.02
CA SER A 412 -14.06 29.45 0.06
C SER A 412 -14.20 28.15 0.87
N ARG A 413 -15.22 28.06 1.72
CA ARG A 413 -15.47 26.87 2.56
C ARG A 413 -15.60 25.58 1.80
N LYS A 414 -16.11 25.63 0.56
CA LYS A 414 -16.14 24.47 -0.34
C LYS A 414 -14.73 23.89 -0.51
N LEU A 415 -13.74 24.71 -0.86
CA LEU A 415 -12.36 24.26 -1.04
C LEU A 415 -11.70 23.83 0.28
N ILE A 416 -12.05 24.48 1.40
CA ILE A 416 -11.56 24.08 2.73
C ILE A 416 -12.08 22.67 3.10
N ILE A 417 -13.35 22.39 2.83
CA ILE A 417 -13.95 21.08 3.04
C ILE A 417 -13.27 20.04 2.16
N GLU A 418 -13.00 20.34 0.88
CA GLU A 418 -12.25 19.45 -0.02
C GLU A 418 -10.85 19.14 0.53
N ASP A 419 -10.08 20.13 1.01
CA ASP A 419 -8.78 19.88 1.67
C ASP A 419 -8.92 18.99 2.91
N TYR A 420 -9.93 19.23 3.74
CA TYR A 420 -10.18 18.45 4.93
C TYR A 420 -10.49 16.98 4.61
N LEU A 421 -11.33 16.73 3.60
CA LEU A 421 -11.75 15.39 3.16
C LEU A 421 -10.59 14.55 2.61
N LEU A 422 -9.52 15.17 2.12
CA LEU A 422 -8.30 14.44 1.68
C LEU A 422 -7.56 13.72 2.82
N SER A 423 -7.92 13.97 4.08
CA SER A 423 -7.18 13.37 5.21
C SER A 423 -7.32 11.84 5.26
N PHE A 424 -8.56 11.35 5.13
CA PHE A 424 -8.89 9.92 5.13
C PHE A 424 -10.17 9.68 4.33
N LYS A 425 -10.25 8.54 3.65
CA LYS A 425 -11.42 8.16 2.84
C LYS A 425 -12.76 8.11 3.60
N ASP A 426 -12.72 7.81 4.91
CA ASP A 426 -13.91 7.75 5.77
C ASP A 426 -14.28 9.10 6.39
N THR A 427 -13.47 10.15 6.16
CA THR A 427 -13.71 11.50 6.67
C THR A 427 -15.05 12.02 6.15
N LYS A 428 -15.82 12.64 7.05
CA LYS A 428 -17.14 13.19 6.75
C LYS A 428 -17.11 14.70 6.86
N SER A 429 -17.67 15.40 5.88
CA SER A 429 -17.66 16.86 5.82
C SER A 429 -18.40 17.49 7.01
N TYR A 430 -19.47 16.83 7.48
CA TYR A 430 -20.29 17.34 8.58
C TYR A 430 -19.50 17.69 9.85
N TYR A 431 -18.35 17.06 10.10
CA TYR A 431 -17.50 17.41 11.24
C TYR A 431 -17.00 18.85 11.16
N ILE A 432 -16.40 19.24 10.02
CA ILE A 432 -15.86 20.59 9.84
C ILE A 432 -16.97 21.60 9.53
N GLU A 433 -18.04 21.18 8.86
CA GLU A 433 -19.23 22.01 8.63
C GLU A 433 -19.88 22.43 9.96
N SER A 434 -20.00 21.51 10.93
CA SER A 434 -20.50 21.83 12.27
C SER A 434 -19.62 22.83 13.01
N THR A 435 -18.29 22.75 12.86
CA THR A 435 -17.37 23.75 13.41
C THR A 435 -17.59 25.13 12.78
N PHE A 436 -17.72 25.21 11.45
CA PHE A 436 -18.01 26.47 10.77
C PHE A 436 -19.37 27.06 11.15
N LYS A 437 -20.39 26.21 11.30
CA LYS A 437 -21.71 26.62 11.76
C LYS A 437 -21.63 27.30 13.13
N ILE A 438 -20.91 26.71 14.09
CA ILE A 438 -20.73 27.29 15.42
C ILE A 438 -19.91 28.59 15.36
N LEU A 439 -18.84 28.62 14.55
CA LEU A 439 -18.06 29.85 14.34
C LEU A 439 -18.94 31.00 13.88
N ASP A 440 -19.86 30.76 12.94
CA ASP A 440 -20.77 31.80 12.44
C ASP A 440 -21.85 32.17 13.45
N GLU A 441 -22.58 31.19 13.96
CA GLU A 441 -23.78 31.40 14.78
C GLU A 441 -23.43 31.94 16.17
N GLU A 442 -22.35 31.47 16.79
CA GLU A 442 -21.99 31.85 18.16
C GLU A 442 -20.90 32.92 18.23
N TYR A 443 -20.03 33.00 17.22
CA TYR A 443 -18.82 33.83 17.28
C TYR A 443 -18.71 34.88 16.16
N GLY A 444 -19.64 34.91 15.20
CA GLY A 444 -19.62 35.86 14.09
C GLY A 444 -18.52 35.60 13.05
N GLY A 445 -18.10 34.33 12.89
CA GLY A 445 -17.10 33.87 11.94
C GLY A 445 -15.69 33.73 12.54
N VAL A 446 -14.76 33.17 11.76
CA VAL A 446 -13.39 32.87 12.23
C VAL A 446 -12.63 34.11 12.68
N ASN A 447 -12.69 35.19 11.91
CA ASN A 447 -11.97 36.43 12.24
C ASN A 447 -12.44 37.01 13.59
N SER A 448 -13.76 37.11 13.79
CA SER A 448 -14.34 37.58 15.06
C SER A 448 -14.00 36.65 16.21
N TYR A 449 -14.05 35.33 16.00
CA TYR A 449 -13.65 34.35 17.00
C TYR A 449 -12.18 34.52 17.44
N LEU A 450 -11.25 34.66 16.49
CA LEU A 450 -9.82 34.83 16.78
C LEU A 450 -9.56 36.14 17.54
N LEU A 451 -10.14 37.25 17.10
CA LEU A 451 -10.00 38.56 17.73
C LEU A 451 -10.61 38.60 19.13
N ASN A 452 -11.90 38.25 19.25
CA ASN A 452 -12.70 38.58 20.43
C ASN A 452 -12.75 37.45 21.48
N HIS A 453 -12.48 36.21 21.07
CA HIS A 453 -12.60 35.04 21.97
C HIS A 453 -11.29 34.33 22.22
N CYS A 454 -10.40 34.27 21.22
CA CYS A 454 -9.03 33.78 21.42
C CYS A 454 -8.07 34.89 21.87
N ASN A 455 -8.43 36.17 21.72
CA ASN A 455 -7.56 37.32 22.00
C ASN A 455 -6.28 37.32 21.13
N VAL A 456 -6.42 36.95 19.86
CA VAL A 456 -5.37 37.18 18.84
C VAL A 456 -5.42 38.64 18.44
N SER A 457 -4.31 39.36 18.53
CA SER A 457 -4.27 40.78 18.14
C SER A 457 -4.59 40.99 16.66
N LYS A 458 -5.19 42.15 16.34
CA LYS A 458 -5.51 42.51 14.95
C LYS A 458 -4.25 42.61 14.08
N GLU A 459 -3.19 43.17 14.63
CA GLU A 459 -1.89 43.30 13.98
C GLU A 459 -1.32 41.93 13.57
N VAL A 460 -1.52 40.89 14.39
CA VAL A 460 -1.14 39.52 14.06
C VAL A 460 -1.98 38.97 12.91
N ILE A 461 -3.30 39.17 12.94
CA ILE A 461 -4.19 38.69 11.88
C ILE A 461 -3.83 39.33 10.54
N ASP A 462 -3.67 40.65 10.52
CA ASP A 462 -3.30 41.40 9.32
C ASP A 462 -1.93 40.92 8.80
N LYS A 463 -0.95 40.71 9.69
CA LYS A 463 0.36 40.13 9.35
C LYS A 463 0.23 38.74 8.72
N ILE A 464 -0.61 37.85 9.26
CA ILE A 464 -0.81 36.50 8.72
C ILE A 464 -1.34 36.57 7.29
N ILE A 465 -2.38 37.39 7.05
CA ILE A 465 -3.00 37.55 5.73
C ILE A 465 -1.97 38.11 4.74
N GLU A 466 -1.29 39.20 5.08
CA GLU A 466 -0.27 39.79 4.22
C GLU A 466 0.92 38.87 3.93
N THR A 467 1.25 38.02 4.89
CA THR A 467 2.36 37.07 4.78
C THR A 467 2.00 35.91 3.87
N LEU A 468 0.81 35.34 4.00
CA LEU A 468 0.44 34.09 3.35
C LEU A 468 -0.30 34.28 2.03
N VAL A 469 -1.00 35.40 1.81
CA VAL A 469 -1.70 35.67 0.55
C VAL A 469 -0.77 36.36 -0.45
N GLU A 470 -0.88 36.01 -1.73
CA GLU A 470 -0.20 36.73 -2.82
C GLU A 470 -0.93 38.04 -3.13
N LYS A 471 -0.23 39.18 -3.09
CA LYS A 471 -0.84 40.52 -3.14
C LYS A 471 -1.37 40.93 -4.53
N ASP A 472 -1.10 40.15 -5.58
CA ASP A 472 -1.39 40.50 -6.99
C ASP A 472 -2.00 39.34 -7.81
N TYR A 473 -2.77 38.45 -7.18
CA TYR A 473 -3.44 37.34 -7.88
C TYR A 473 -4.81 37.71 -8.45
#